data_AF-A0A426QKL7-F1
#
_entry.id   AF-A0A426QKL7-F1
#
_cell.length_a   1.000
_cell.length_b   1.000
_cell.length_c   1.000
_cell.angle_alpha   90.00
_cell.angle_beta   90.00
_cell.angle_gamma   90.00
#
_symmetry.space_group_name_H-M   'P 1'
#
loop_
_entity.id
_entity.type
_entity.pdbx_description
1 polymer ?
#
loop_
_entity_poly.entity_id
_entity_poly.type
_entity_poly.pdbx_seq_one_letter_code
_entity_poly.pdbx_strand_id
1 'polypeptide(L)'
;MRGLCLCFCLCLIASVAAAEPPRPHPRLQALGPNQALDLGRYECPNGEDRDTSNCATITDYSGMVHDPTRHQLLLFGGGHAATYRDDVEILDLASLEWRSAYAPTPCEDRRLDNVDVEAGRWISSNHPIARHSYDLLAIAGEAAELFLFAKVQGRGRGCHRLPEGQPYVIAEGRVAAYDPDRRRWRYTRAPSVGYPFAAETDPVSGRVLLVDRRSLRSFDPASGRMSTHLEFNHPDMHWARSLVYFPPLDRFYYMLQGGRAKGEQVLEGVYEITLDRSDWSKSRIRRLDPDSPGETGHAWAYDPVHELIGGGVRGGRFFAFDPRREAWYSAEIQTDSGHPVGTASDYALAFDPVNGVYLWRSDRRSGRRTWAYRWGNTPQE
;
A
#
# COMPACT_ATOMS: atom_id res chain seq x y z
N MET A 1 69.67 -11.77 2.90
CA MET A 1 68.78 -11.67 1.73
C MET A 1 67.52 -12.49 1.99
N ARG A 2 66.41 -11.86 2.36
CA ARG A 2 65.08 -12.47 2.40
C ARG A 2 64.13 -11.49 1.73
N GLY A 3 63.68 -11.83 0.53
CA GLY A 3 62.80 -11.00 -0.29
C GLY A 3 61.37 -11.09 0.21
N LEU A 4 60.77 -9.94 0.51
CA LEU A 4 59.36 -9.79 0.83
C LEU A 4 58.59 -9.70 -0.50
N CYS A 5 57.80 -10.74 -0.82
CA CYS A 5 56.95 -10.77 -2.00
C CYS A 5 55.60 -10.11 -1.65
N LEU A 6 55.37 -8.90 -2.18
CA LEU A 6 54.14 -8.14 -1.97
C LEU A 6 53.10 -8.58 -3.00
N CYS A 7 52.15 -9.44 -2.61
CA CYS A 7 51.00 -9.78 -3.45
C CYS A 7 50.00 -8.62 -3.47
N PHE A 8 49.96 -7.87 -4.58
CA PHE A 8 48.88 -6.93 -4.87
C PHE A 8 47.61 -7.72 -5.20
N CYS A 9 46.67 -7.78 -4.27
CA CYS A 9 45.32 -8.28 -4.52
C CYS A 9 44.53 -7.19 -5.26
N LEU A 10 44.43 -7.29 -6.60
CA LEU A 10 43.51 -6.46 -7.37
C LEU A 10 42.07 -6.88 -7.03
N CYS A 11 41.39 -6.08 -6.18
CA CYS A 11 39.95 -6.14 -6.07
C CYS A 11 39.33 -5.62 -7.38
N LEU A 12 38.89 -6.53 -8.24
CA LEU A 12 37.96 -6.23 -9.32
C LEU A 12 36.64 -5.78 -8.69
N ILE A 13 36.43 -4.46 -8.63
CA ILE A 13 35.11 -3.88 -8.33
C ILE A 13 34.29 -4.07 -9.61
N ALA A 14 33.44 -5.10 -9.62
CA ALA A 14 32.43 -5.24 -10.67
C ALA A 14 31.44 -4.08 -10.52
N SER A 15 31.51 -3.11 -11.43
CA SER A 15 30.49 -2.07 -11.54
C SER A 15 29.18 -2.75 -11.93
N VAL A 16 28.22 -2.81 -11.00
CA VAL A 16 26.85 -3.20 -11.33
C VAL A 16 26.33 -2.11 -12.27
N ALA A 17 26.08 -2.46 -13.54
CA ALA A 17 25.46 -1.54 -14.46
C ALA A 17 24.11 -1.09 -13.87
N ALA A 18 23.91 0.22 -13.75
CA ALA A 18 22.63 0.76 -13.33
C ALA A 18 21.55 0.26 -14.30
N ALA A 19 20.42 -0.23 -13.77
CA ALA A 19 19.27 -0.61 -14.59
C ALA A 19 18.83 0.60 -15.41
N GLU A 20 18.40 0.38 -16.67
CA GLU A 20 17.81 1.45 -17.46
C GLU A 20 16.59 2.02 -16.72
N PRO A 21 16.39 3.36 -16.73
CA PRO A 21 15.24 3.95 -16.10
C PRO A 21 13.95 3.43 -16.77
N PRO A 22 12.86 3.26 -16.01
CA PRO A 22 11.60 2.80 -16.58
C PRO A 22 11.09 3.71 -17.70
N ARG A 23 10.50 3.11 -18.74
CA ARG A 23 9.96 3.84 -19.88
C ARG A 23 8.43 3.99 -19.74
N PRO A 24 7.85 5.13 -20.14
CA PRO A 24 6.40 5.28 -20.16
C PRO A 24 5.72 4.26 -21.09
N HIS A 25 4.57 3.76 -20.66
CA HIS A 25 3.74 2.83 -21.42
C HIS A 25 2.87 3.60 -22.44
N PRO A 26 2.92 3.28 -23.75
CA PRO A 26 2.21 4.05 -24.79
C PRO A 26 0.70 4.23 -24.54
N ARG A 27 0.00 3.16 -24.11
CA ARG A 27 -1.43 3.23 -23.78
C ARG A 27 -1.76 4.18 -22.62
N LEU A 28 -0.87 4.31 -21.63
CA LEU A 28 -1.08 5.19 -20.48
C LEU A 28 -0.74 6.64 -20.83
N GLN A 29 0.26 6.85 -21.68
CA GLN A 29 0.59 8.16 -22.24
C GLN A 29 -0.51 8.73 -23.12
N ALA A 30 -1.28 7.88 -23.79
CA ALA A 30 -2.38 8.29 -24.66
C ALA A 30 -3.61 8.83 -23.90
N LEU A 31 -3.68 8.66 -22.57
CA LEU A 31 -4.80 9.18 -21.77
C LEU A 31 -4.80 10.71 -21.77
N GLY A 32 -5.94 11.30 -22.12
CA GLY A 32 -6.17 12.73 -21.96
C GLY A 32 -6.55 13.13 -20.52
N PRO A 33 -6.69 14.44 -20.27
CA PRO A 33 -7.19 14.99 -19.01
C PRO A 33 -8.50 14.33 -18.56
N ASN A 34 -8.54 13.86 -17.32
CA ASN A 34 -9.69 13.20 -16.67
C ASN A 34 -10.20 11.94 -17.39
N GLN A 35 -9.38 11.30 -18.22
CA GLN A 35 -9.72 10.03 -18.86
C GLN A 35 -9.19 8.85 -18.06
N ALA A 36 -9.98 7.77 -18.05
CA ALA A 36 -9.60 6.47 -17.50
C ALA A 36 -9.59 5.37 -18.57
N LEU A 37 -8.50 4.60 -18.56
CA LEU A 37 -8.35 3.35 -19.29
C LEU A 37 -8.78 2.19 -18.39
N ASP A 38 -9.70 1.37 -18.90
CA ASP A 38 -10.02 0.07 -18.32
C ASP A 38 -8.95 -0.94 -18.71
N LEU A 39 -8.20 -1.44 -17.72
CA LEU A 39 -7.18 -2.47 -17.90
C LEU A 39 -7.77 -3.89 -17.80
N GLY A 40 -9.08 -4.00 -17.66
CA GLY A 40 -9.79 -5.26 -17.58
C GLY A 40 -10.18 -5.63 -16.15
N ARG A 41 -11.00 -6.68 -16.06
CA ARG A 41 -11.35 -7.30 -14.78
C ARG A 41 -10.10 -7.91 -14.17
N TYR A 42 -9.91 -7.70 -12.86
CA TYR A 42 -8.87 -8.44 -12.14
C TYR A 42 -9.24 -9.91 -12.08
N GLU A 43 -8.35 -10.74 -12.61
CA GLU A 43 -8.41 -12.19 -12.55
C GLU A 43 -7.18 -12.73 -11.82
N CYS A 44 -7.37 -13.84 -11.12
CA CYS A 44 -6.37 -14.43 -10.26
C CYS A 44 -5.26 -15.05 -11.10
N PRO A 45 -4.03 -14.56 -11.04
CA PRO A 45 -2.96 -15.08 -11.89
C PRO A 45 -2.64 -16.57 -11.62
N ASN A 46 -2.85 -17.04 -10.39
CA ASN A 46 -2.45 -18.38 -9.97
C ASN A 46 -3.56 -19.45 -10.07
N GLY A 47 -4.80 -19.09 -10.42
CA GLY A 47 -5.88 -20.05 -10.69
C GLY A 47 -6.34 -20.99 -9.55
N GLU A 48 -5.68 -20.98 -8.38
CA GLU A 48 -5.92 -21.91 -7.25
C GLU A 48 -7.27 -21.72 -6.53
N ASP A 49 -7.96 -20.59 -6.74
CA ASP A 49 -9.29 -20.33 -6.18
C ASP A 49 -10.33 -20.19 -7.31
N ARG A 50 -10.65 -21.31 -7.98
CA ARG A 50 -11.75 -21.37 -8.99
C ARG A 50 -13.13 -21.04 -8.42
N ASP A 51 -13.26 -20.92 -7.10
CA ASP A 51 -14.38 -20.21 -6.50
C ASP A 51 -14.14 -18.68 -6.64
N THR A 52 -14.44 -18.18 -7.85
CA THR A 52 -14.14 -16.83 -8.37
C THR A 52 -14.50 -15.64 -7.46
N SER A 53 -15.24 -15.88 -6.38
CA SER A 53 -15.65 -14.84 -5.44
C SER A 53 -14.56 -14.43 -4.45
N ASN A 54 -13.70 -15.37 -4.00
CA ASN A 54 -12.73 -15.15 -2.91
C ASN A 54 -11.43 -14.52 -3.37
N CYS A 55 -10.88 -14.89 -4.53
CA CYS A 55 -9.58 -14.33 -4.89
C CYS A 55 -9.64 -12.81 -5.12
N ALA A 56 -10.70 -12.31 -5.75
CA ALA A 56 -10.82 -10.88 -5.99
C ALA A 56 -11.19 -10.05 -4.75
N THR A 57 -11.31 -10.67 -3.56
CA THR A 57 -11.39 -9.99 -2.25
C THR A 57 -10.02 -9.80 -1.59
N ILE A 58 -8.90 -10.01 -2.30
CA ILE A 58 -7.57 -9.62 -1.81
C ILE A 58 -7.47 -8.13 -1.46
N THR A 59 -8.35 -7.29 -2.01
CA THR A 59 -8.42 -5.86 -1.68
C THR A 59 -9.31 -5.57 -0.48
N ASP A 60 -10.02 -6.55 0.11
CA ASP A 60 -10.87 -6.31 1.28
C ASP A 60 -10.01 -5.76 2.43
N TYR A 61 -10.29 -4.52 2.83
CA TYR A 61 -9.53 -3.73 3.80
C TYR A 61 -8.02 -3.73 3.56
N SER A 62 -7.60 -3.78 2.29
CA SER A 62 -6.21 -3.97 1.92
C SER A 62 -5.81 -3.02 0.80
N GLY A 63 -4.51 -2.75 0.72
CA GLY A 63 -3.96 -1.77 -0.21
C GLY A 63 -2.90 -2.31 -1.16
N MET A 64 -2.41 -1.41 -2.00
CA MET A 64 -1.25 -1.66 -2.85
C MET A 64 -0.31 -0.47 -2.83
N VAL A 65 0.95 -0.71 -3.17
CA VAL A 65 2.00 0.30 -3.18
C VAL A 65 2.77 0.27 -4.49
N HIS A 66 3.24 1.44 -4.93
CA HIS A 66 4.09 1.55 -6.11
C HIS A 66 5.55 1.25 -5.74
N ASP A 67 6.18 0.35 -6.50
CA ASP A 67 7.62 0.10 -6.46
C ASP A 67 8.27 0.86 -7.63
N PRO A 68 8.82 2.08 -7.39
CA PRO A 68 9.40 2.90 -8.45
C PRO A 68 10.68 2.30 -9.03
N THR A 69 11.36 1.40 -8.32
CA THR A 69 12.62 0.79 -8.77
C THR A 69 12.37 -0.20 -9.91
N ARG A 70 11.25 -0.92 -9.84
CA ARG A 70 10.90 -1.99 -10.78
C ARG A 70 9.69 -1.66 -11.65
N HIS A 71 9.16 -0.44 -11.55
CA HIS A 71 8.01 0.08 -12.30
C HIS A 71 6.83 -0.89 -12.26
N GLN A 72 6.39 -1.19 -11.03
CA GLN A 72 5.30 -2.14 -10.77
C GLN A 72 4.47 -1.70 -9.57
N LEU A 73 3.24 -2.22 -9.46
CA LEU A 73 2.45 -2.12 -8.22
C LEU A 73 2.47 -3.45 -7.50
N LEU A 74 2.61 -3.42 -6.18
CA LEU A 74 2.58 -4.58 -5.31
C LEU A 74 1.31 -4.52 -4.45
N LEU A 75 0.48 -5.55 -4.56
CA LEU A 75 -0.76 -5.73 -3.82
C LEU A 75 -0.61 -6.93 -2.89
N PHE A 76 -0.90 -6.73 -1.61
CA PHE A 76 -0.96 -7.79 -0.62
C PHE A 76 -2.08 -7.52 0.36
N GLY A 77 -2.84 -8.56 0.68
CA GLY A 77 -3.78 -8.48 1.78
C GLY A 77 -4.86 -9.53 1.69
N GLY A 78 -6.11 -9.10 1.81
CA GLY A 78 -7.22 -10.02 2.03
C GLY A 78 -7.19 -10.47 3.48
N GLY A 79 -7.24 -11.77 3.77
CA GLY A 79 -7.39 -12.24 5.14
C GLY A 79 -8.82 -12.11 5.67
N HIS A 80 -8.99 -12.06 6.98
CA HIS A 80 -10.26 -12.27 7.70
C HIS A 80 -11.14 -13.32 7.01
N ALA A 81 -12.31 -12.98 6.46
CA ALA A 81 -13.19 -13.92 5.76
C ALA A 81 -13.18 -13.73 4.22
N ALA A 82 -12.16 -13.05 3.71
CA ALA A 82 -11.99 -12.66 2.32
C ALA A 82 -11.23 -13.74 1.53
N THR A 83 -9.91 -13.81 1.66
CA THR A 83 -9.05 -14.77 0.95
C THR A 83 -7.91 -15.29 1.82
N TYR A 84 -7.44 -16.49 1.51
CA TYR A 84 -6.26 -17.14 2.10
C TYR A 84 -4.96 -16.83 1.35
N ARG A 85 -5.04 -16.11 0.23
CA ARG A 85 -3.88 -15.82 -0.61
C ARG A 85 -2.82 -15.06 0.19
N ASP A 86 -1.61 -15.59 0.14
CA ASP A 86 -0.42 -15.07 0.80
C ASP A 86 0.69 -14.74 -0.20
N ASP A 87 0.32 -14.66 -1.48
CA ASP A 87 1.19 -14.16 -2.52
C ASP A 87 1.12 -12.65 -2.69
N VAL A 88 2.24 -12.08 -3.14
CA VAL A 88 2.28 -10.69 -3.59
C VAL A 88 1.81 -10.65 -5.03
N GLU A 89 0.73 -9.92 -5.27
CA GLU A 89 0.21 -9.66 -6.60
C GLU A 89 0.94 -8.47 -7.20
N ILE A 90 1.36 -8.62 -8.44
CA ILE A 90 2.16 -7.64 -9.17
C ILE A 90 1.36 -7.18 -10.39
N LEU A 91 1.11 -5.88 -10.50
CA LEU A 91 0.77 -5.27 -11.77
C LEU A 91 2.06 -4.73 -12.39
N ASP A 92 2.51 -5.37 -13.47
CA ASP A 92 3.65 -4.91 -14.25
C ASP A 92 3.21 -3.71 -15.11
N LEU A 93 3.83 -2.53 -14.94
CA LEU A 93 3.39 -1.32 -15.63
C LEU A 93 3.92 -1.22 -17.07
N ALA A 94 4.85 -2.09 -17.45
CA ALA A 94 5.34 -2.20 -18.82
C ALA A 94 4.47 -3.12 -19.69
N SER A 95 3.84 -4.16 -19.12
CA SER A 95 2.88 -5.02 -19.84
C SER A 95 1.41 -4.71 -19.53
N LEU A 96 1.13 -4.05 -18.40
CA LEU A 96 -0.20 -3.86 -17.83
C LEU A 96 -0.91 -5.17 -17.46
N GLU A 97 -0.13 -6.20 -17.09
CA GLU A 97 -0.65 -7.51 -16.73
C GLU A 97 -0.45 -7.81 -15.24
N TRP A 98 -1.46 -8.44 -14.64
CA TRP A 98 -1.36 -8.98 -13.30
C TRP A 98 -0.66 -10.33 -13.31
N ARG A 99 0.30 -10.51 -12.41
CA ARG A 99 0.93 -11.80 -12.12
C ARG A 99 1.13 -11.95 -10.63
N SER A 100 1.23 -13.19 -10.20
CA SER A 100 1.74 -13.44 -8.86
C SER A 100 3.27 -13.43 -8.85
N ALA A 101 3.84 -12.92 -7.77
CA ALA A 101 5.26 -13.00 -7.51
C ALA A 101 5.76 -14.47 -7.38
N TYR A 102 4.95 -15.34 -6.77
CA TYR A 102 5.31 -16.71 -6.42
C TYR A 102 4.05 -17.56 -6.18
N ALA A 103 4.18 -18.89 -6.20
CA ALA A 103 3.06 -19.78 -5.92
C ALA A 103 2.58 -19.60 -4.46
N PRO A 104 1.26 -19.51 -4.17
CA PRO A 104 0.77 -19.36 -2.80
C PRO A 104 1.12 -20.59 -1.94
N THR A 105 0.98 -20.49 -0.62
CA THR A 105 1.06 -21.68 0.23
C THR A 105 -0.02 -22.69 -0.19
N PRO A 106 0.30 -23.98 -0.44
CA PRO A 106 -0.69 -24.97 -0.84
C PRO A 106 -1.83 -25.08 0.16
N CYS A 107 -3.02 -25.42 -0.32
CA CYS A 107 -4.22 -25.40 0.48
C CYS A 107 -4.17 -26.40 1.66
N GLU A 108 -3.58 -27.57 1.42
CA GLU A 108 -3.31 -28.62 2.40
C GLU A 108 -2.34 -28.20 3.51
N ASP A 109 -1.53 -27.16 3.27
CA ASP A 109 -0.56 -26.63 4.23
C ASP A 109 -1.15 -25.48 5.07
N ARG A 110 -2.32 -24.94 4.71
CA ARG A 110 -2.96 -23.81 5.43
C ARG A 110 -3.70 -24.27 6.68
N ARG A 111 -2.99 -24.96 7.59
CA ARG A 111 -3.50 -25.57 8.82
C ARG A 111 -2.89 -24.94 10.06
N LEU A 112 -3.61 -25.01 11.19
CA LEU A 112 -3.19 -24.37 12.44
C LEU A 112 -1.85 -24.90 12.98
N ASP A 113 -1.54 -26.17 12.76
CA ASP A 113 -0.27 -26.79 13.14
C ASP A 113 0.91 -26.36 12.24
N ASN A 114 0.64 -25.75 11.08
CA ASN A 114 1.65 -25.15 10.20
C ASN A 114 1.81 -23.63 10.43
N VAL A 115 1.28 -23.07 11.52
CA VAL A 115 1.38 -21.64 11.83
C VAL A 115 2.55 -21.36 12.76
N ASP A 116 3.42 -20.45 12.35
CA ASP A 116 4.37 -19.77 13.23
C ASP A 116 3.72 -18.47 13.72
N VAL A 117 3.16 -18.51 14.93
CA VAL A 117 2.44 -17.38 15.54
C VAL A 117 3.38 -16.22 15.92
N GLU A 118 4.66 -16.49 16.15
CA GLU A 118 5.61 -15.45 16.51
C GLU A 118 5.96 -14.60 15.29
N ALA A 119 6.27 -15.24 14.16
CA ALA A 119 6.55 -14.55 12.91
C ALA A 119 5.27 -14.10 12.18
N GLY A 120 4.16 -14.80 12.41
CA GLY A 120 2.91 -14.59 11.68
C GLY A 120 2.97 -15.12 10.26
N ARG A 121 3.46 -16.35 10.07
CA ARG A 121 3.70 -16.98 8.76
C ARG A 121 3.30 -18.45 8.75
N TRP A 122 3.21 -19.02 7.56
CA TRP A 122 3.18 -20.47 7.38
C TRP A 122 4.60 -21.04 7.49
N ILE A 123 4.76 -22.14 8.22
CA ILE A 123 6.08 -22.77 8.44
C ILE A 123 6.60 -23.37 7.12
N SER A 124 5.74 -24.06 6.36
CA SER A 124 6.14 -24.78 5.14
C SER A 124 6.64 -23.87 4.00
N SER A 125 5.93 -22.78 3.72
CA SER A 125 6.25 -21.86 2.62
C SER A 125 7.10 -20.67 3.04
N ASN A 126 7.17 -20.37 4.35
CA ASN A 126 7.73 -19.13 4.86
C ASN A 126 6.99 -17.87 4.35
N HIS A 127 5.74 -17.99 3.91
CA HIS A 127 4.92 -16.84 3.47
C HIS A 127 4.13 -16.25 4.64
N PRO A 128 3.93 -14.91 4.67
CA PRO A 128 3.08 -14.28 5.66
C PRO A 128 1.63 -14.73 5.48
N ILE A 129 0.97 -15.20 6.54
CA ILE A 129 -0.45 -15.53 6.52
C ILE A 129 -1.29 -14.35 5.98
N ALA A 130 -2.29 -14.59 5.13
CA ALA A 130 -3.17 -13.53 4.62
C ALA A 130 -3.78 -12.68 5.75
N ARG A 131 -3.84 -11.35 5.56
CA ARG A 131 -4.36 -10.40 6.56
C ARG A 131 -4.78 -9.09 5.90
N HIS A 132 -5.66 -8.35 6.55
CA HIS A 132 -6.00 -7.00 6.12
C HIS A 132 -4.78 -6.10 6.28
N SER A 133 -4.40 -5.38 5.22
CA SER A 133 -3.26 -4.47 5.29
C SER A 133 -3.63 -3.07 5.75
N TYR A 134 -4.85 -2.57 5.62
CA TYR A 134 -5.29 -1.26 6.13
C TYR A 134 -4.33 -0.07 5.84
N ASP A 135 -3.73 0.01 4.65
CA ASP A 135 -2.67 1.00 4.32
C ASP A 135 -1.35 0.84 5.12
N LEU A 136 -1.07 -0.38 5.58
CA LEU A 136 0.16 -0.76 6.29
C LEU A 136 1.12 -1.54 5.41
N LEU A 137 1.25 -1.07 4.17
CA LEU A 137 2.26 -1.48 3.20
C LEU A 137 3.16 -0.28 2.92
N ALA A 138 4.46 -0.50 2.79
CA ALA A 138 5.39 0.55 2.36
C ALA A 138 6.56 -0.05 1.58
N ILE A 139 7.08 0.69 0.60
CA ILE A 139 8.35 0.36 -0.07
C ILE A 139 9.45 1.20 0.56
N ALA A 140 10.47 0.55 1.13
CA ALA A 140 11.52 1.25 1.85
C ALA A 140 12.87 0.51 1.82
N GLY A 141 13.91 1.21 2.27
CA GLY A 141 15.28 0.71 2.30
C GLY A 141 15.97 0.69 0.93
N GLU A 142 17.29 0.46 0.93
CA GLU A 142 18.11 0.48 -0.28
C GLU A 142 17.70 -0.58 -1.31
N ALA A 143 17.18 -1.72 -0.85
CA ALA A 143 16.71 -2.80 -1.72
C ALA A 143 15.27 -2.60 -2.24
N ALA A 144 14.59 -1.52 -1.85
CA ALA A 144 13.18 -1.25 -2.13
C ALA A 144 12.30 -2.47 -1.77
N GLU A 145 12.40 -2.91 -0.52
CA GLU A 145 11.60 -4.03 -0.01
C GLU A 145 10.17 -3.58 0.31
N LEU A 146 9.21 -4.47 0.07
CA LEU A 146 7.83 -4.31 0.53
C LEU A 146 7.74 -4.72 2.00
N PHE A 147 7.41 -3.77 2.88
CA PHE A 147 7.14 -4.03 4.28
C PHE A 147 5.64 -4.17 4.53
N LEU A 148 5.28 -5.22 5.27
CA LEU A 148 3.92 -5.50 5.75
C LEU A 148 3.90 -5.35 7.28
N PHE A 149 3.22 -4.30 7.76
CA PHE A 149 3.19 -3.99 9.19
C PHE A 149 1.94 -4.51 9.90
N ALA A 150 0.89 -4.90 9.17
CA ALA A 150 -0.37 -5.31 9.79
C ALA A 150 -0.27 -6.64 10.55
N LYS A 151 -0.96 -6.72 11.69
CA LYS A 151 -1.21 -7.96 12.46
C LYS A 151 -1.90 -9.03 11.63
N VAL A 152 -1.63 -10.29 11.98
CA VAL A 152 -2.33 -11.43 11.37
C VAL A 152 -3.76 -11.46 11.90
N GLN A 153 -4.72 -11.39 10.97
CA GLN A 153 -6.13 -11.62 11.22
C GLN A 153 -6.71 -12.41 10.05
N GLY A 154 -6.20 -13.61 9.81
CA GLY A 154 -6.51 -14.39 8.62
C GLY A 154 -7.31 -15.63 8.94
N ARG A 155 -8.60 -15.68 8.55
CA ARG A 155 -9.24 -16.98 8.25
C ARG A 155 -8.90 -17.30 6.83
N GLY A 156 -9.32 -16.49 5.85
CA GLY A 156 -9.64 -16.85 4.48
C GLY A 156 -10.90 -17.73 4.38
N ARG A 157 -11.50 -17.85 3.19
CA ARG A 157 -12.50 -18.91 2.86
C ARG A 157 -11.85 -19.91 1.91
N GLY A 158 -12.06 -21.22 2.11
CA GLY A 158 -11.76 -22.22 1.07
C GLY A 158 -10.97 -23.45 1.48
N CYS A 159 -9.91 -23.33 2.28
CA CYS A 159 -8.97 -24.46 2.44
C CYS A 159 -9.35 -25.47 3.52
N HIS A 160 -9.55 -25.01 4.75
CA HIS A 160 -9.88 -25.90 5.86
C HIS A 160 -10.93 -25.25 6.76
N ARG A 161 -11.83 -26.09 7.31
CA ARG A 161 -12.74 -25.66 8.37
C ARG A 161 -11.92 -25.57 9.66
N LEU A 162 -11.68 -24.36 10.14
CA LEU A 162 -11.09 -24.16 11.47
C LEU A 162 -12.00 -24.74 12.57
N PRO A 163 -11.44 -25.12 13.74
CA PRO A 163 -12.22 -25.59 14.88
C PRO A 163 -13.36 -24.63 15.24
N GLU A 164 -14.46 -25.19 15.75
CA GLU A 164 -15.57 -24.39 16.24
C GLU A 164 -15.10 -23.43 17.34
N GLY A 165 -15.46 -22.15 17.23
CA GLY A 165 -15.01 -21.10 18.15
C GLY A 165 -13.68 -20.41 17.80
N GLN A 166 -12.93 -20.87 16.79
CA GLN A 166 -11.72 -20.19 16.29
C GLN A 166 -11.91 -19.77 14.83
N PRO A 167 -12.58 -18.62 14.59
CA PRO A 167 -12.97 -18.24 13.24
C PRO A 167 -11.82 -17.74 12.37
N TYR A 168 -10.60 -17.50 12.88
CA TYR A 168 -9.42 -17.06 12.12
C TYR A 168 -8.14 -17.27 12.93
N VAL A 169 -6.99 -17.29 12.26
CA VAL A 169 -5.68 -17.17 12.90
C VAL A 169 -5.48 -15.72 13.32
N ILE A 170 -5.27 -15.52 14.62
CA ILE A 170 -4.80 -14.25 15.19
C ILE A 170 -3.38 -14.47 15.65
N ALA A 171 -2.48 -13.62 15.17
CA ALA A 171 -1.12 -13.59 15.66
C ALA A 171 -0.63 -12.14 15.71
N GLU A 172 0.09 -11.82 16.78
CA GLU A 172 0.82 -10.56 16.88
C GLU A 172 1.83 -10.46 15.74
N GLY A 173 2.54 -11.53 15.41
CA GLY A 173 3.45 -11.57 14.27
C GLY A 173 4.60 -10.56 14.32
N ARG A 174 5.45 -10.61 13.30
CA ARG A 174 6.50 -9.61 13.07
C ARG A 174 6.17 -8.77 11.86
N VAL A 175 6.79 -7.59 11.75
CA VAL A 175 6.84 -6.89 10.46
C VAL A 175 7.56 -7.80 9.47
N ALA A 176 6.89 -8.14 8.38
CA ALA A 176 7.43 -8.94 7.30
C ALA A 176 7.99 -8.02 6.21
N ALA A 177 9.09 -8.43 5.58
CA ALA A 177 9.71 -7.71 4.48
C ALA A 177 9.87 -8.66 3.29
N TYR A 178 9.36 -8.26 2.14
CA TYR A 178 9.46 -8.98 0.89
C TYR A 178 10.48 -8.31 -0.02
N ASP A 179 11.46 -9.09 -0.45
CA ASP A 179 12.46 -8.71 -1.43
C ASP A 179 11.93 -9.03 -2.84
N PRO A 180 11.61 -8.03 -3.68
CA PRO A 180 11.02 -8.28 -4.99
C PRO A 180 11.98 -8.92 -5.99
N ASP A 181 13.30 -8.75 -5.83
CA ASP A 181 14.30 -9.37 -6.71
C ASP A 181 14.48 -10.85 -6.39
N ARG A 182 14.63 -11.16 -5.09
CA ARG A 182 14.84 -12.53 -4.62
C ARG A 182 13.53 -13.31 -4.48
N ARG A 183 12.39 -12.62 -4.51
CA ARG A 183 11.04 -13.15 -4.31
C ARG A 183 10.92 -13.94 -3.01
N ARG A 184 11.42 -13.36 -1.92
CA ARG A 184 11.50 -14.03 -0.61
C ARG A 184 11.09 -13.10 0.51
N TRP A 185 10.47 -13.69 1.52
CA TRP A 185 10.14 -13.02 2.77
C TRP A 185 11.21 -13.21 3.83
N ARG A 186 11.44 -12.15 4.59
CA ARG A 186 12.13 -12.17 5.89
C ARG A 186 11.23 -11.53 6.95
N TYR A 187 11.52 -11.83 8.21
CA TYR A 187 10.74 -11.35 9.35
C TYR A 187 11.66 -10.61 10.30
N THR A 188 11.27 -9.39 10.67
CA THR A 188 12.09 -8.52 11.51
C THR A 188 11.90 -8.85 13.00
N ARG A 189 12.62 -8.13 13.86
CA ARG A 189 12.37 -8.20 15.31
C ARG A 189 11.22 -7.29 15.76
N ALA A 190 10.84 -6.30 14.94
CA ALA A 190 9.75 -5.40 15.27
C ALA A 190 8.42 -6.19 15.29
N PRO A 191 7.59 -6.02 16.33
CA PRO A 191 6.24 -6.55 16.31
C PRO A 191 5.44 -5.86 15.21
N SER A 192 4.50 -6.58 14.61
CA SER A 192 3.52 -5.95 13.73
C SER A 192 2.61 -5.00 14.53
N VAL A 193 1.91 -4.09 13.85
CA VAL A 193 1.01 -3.13 14.45
C VAL A 193 -0.45 -3.51 14.19
N GLY A 194 -1.28 -3.29 15.21
CA GLY A 194 -2.71 -3.48 15.07
C GLY A 194 -3.35 -2.32 14.32
N TYR A 195 -4.61 -2.48 13.95
CA TYR A 195 -5.42 -1.35 13.49
C TYR A 195 -5.60 -0.32 14.65
N PRO A 196 -5.52 1.01 14.42
CA PRO A 196 -5.70 1.64 13.11
C PRO A 196 -4.56 2.58 12.67
N PHE A 197 -3.37 2.04 12.43
CA PHE A 197 -2.26 2.78 11.84
C PHE A 197 -2.45 2.94 10.32
N ALA A 198 -1.83 3.98 9.73
CA ALA A 198 -1.44 4.05 8.31
C ALA A 198 0.08 4.20 8.23
N ALA A 199 0.69 3.82 7.11
CA ALA A 199 2.13 3.86 6.91
C ALA A 199 2.54 4.56 5.62
N GLU A 200 3.67 5.27 5.66
CA GLU A 200 4.25 5.93 4.48
C GLU A 200 5.76 6.02 4.65
N THR A 201 6.51 5.90 3.55
CA THR A 201 7.96 6.06 3.58
C THR A 201 8.33 7.53 3.65
N ASP A 202 9.20 7.89 4.60
CA ASP A 202 9.85 9.20 4.63
C ASP A 202 11.09 9.18 3.72
N PRO A 203 11.04 9.80 2.53
CA PRO A 203 12.15 9.74 1.58
C PRO A 203 13.41 10.47 2.08
N VAL A 204 13.29 11.35 3.09
CA VAL A 204 14.43 12.11 3.63
C VAL A 204 15.22 11.27 4.63
N SER A 205 14.55 10.57 5.54
CA SER A 205 15.24 9.73 6.54
C SER A 205 15.38 8.26 6.14
N GLY A 206 14.66 7.81 5.10
CA GLY A 206 14.60 6.41 4.69
C GLY A 206 13.80 5.51 5.65
N ARG A 207 13.17 6.09 6.68
CA ARG A 207 12.32 5.37 7.63
C ARG A 207 10.89 5.28 7.12
N VAL A 208 10.14 4.31 7.61
CA VAL A 208 8.69 4.26 7.41
C VAL A 208 8.00 4.92 8.60
N LEU A 209 7.19 5.93 8.34
CA LEU A 209 6.33 6.58 9.34
C LEU A 209 5.09 5.72 9.57
N LEU A 210 4.68 5.54 10.82
CA LEU A 210 3.41 4.92 11.17
C LEU A 210 2.63 5.82 12.10
N VAL A 211 1.38 6.11 11.75
CA VAL A 211 0.53 7.04 12.50
C VAL A 211 -0.82 6.41 12.79
N ASP A 212 -1.21 6.42 14.06
CA ASP A 212 -2.58 6.13 14.48
C ASP A 212 -3.15 7.27 15.32
N ARG A 213 -4.23 6.99 16.05
CA ARG A 213 -4.92 7.95 16.90
C ARG A 213 -4.22 8.28 18.22
N ARG A 214 -3.17 7.52 18.54
CA ARG A 214 -2.49 7.56 19.83
C ARG A 214 -1.01 7.86 19.72
N SER A 215 -0.39 7.64 18.57
CA SER A 215 1.05 7.69 18.46
C SER A 215 1.57 7.97 17.06
N LEU A 216 2.74 8.62 17.04
CA LEU A 216 3.63 8.74 15.89
C LEU A 216 4.80 7.79 16.13
N ARG A 217 5.01 6.86 15.21
CA ARG A 217 6.09 5.87 15.27
C ARG A 217 6.90 5.90 13.99
N SER A 218 8.14 5.41 14.06
CA SER A 218 8.92 5.11 12.87
C SER A 218 9.46 3.69 12.91
N PHE A 219 9.53 3.07 11.75
CA PHE A 219 10.28 1.85 11.53
C PHE A 219 11.53 2.15 10.69
N ASP A 220 12.67 1.64 11.13
CA ASP A 220 13.94 1.72 10.41
C ASP A 220 14.17 0.40 9.62
N PRO A 221 14.10 0.42 8.27
CA PRO A 221 14.31 -0.77 7.44
C PRO A 221 15.66 -1.45 7.63
N ALA A 222 16.72 -0.68 7.92
CA ALA A 222 18.08 -1.19 8.04
C ALA A 222 18.27 -1.98 9.34
N SER A 223 17.80 -1.44 10.47
CA SER A 223 17.91 -2.10 11.77
C SER A 223 16.74 -3.04 12.09
N GLY A 224 15.62 -2.91 11.38
CA GLY A 224 14.38 -3.64 11.65
C GLY A 224 13.75 -3.27 12.99
N ARG A 225 13.97 -2.04 13.48
CA ARG A 225 13.49 -1.56 14.78
C ARG A 225 12.36 -0.54 14.62
N MET A 226 11.39 -0.64 15.52
CA MET A 226 10.29 0.32 15.68
C MET A 226 10.61 1.26 16.85
N SER A 227 10.31 2.55 16.71
CA SER A 227 10.44 3.56 17.76
C SER A 227 9.16 4.39 17.86
N THR A 228 8.69 4.66 19.06
CA THR A 228 7.60 5.63 19.32
C THR A 228 8.22 6.99 19.61
N HIS A 229 7.75 8.03 18.93
CA HIS A 229 8.29 9.38 19.04
C HIS A 229 7.36 10.35 19.74
N LEU A 230 6.05 10.20 19.50
CA LEU A 230 5.00 10.99 20.15
C LEU A 230 3.88 10.08 20.60
N GLU A 231 3.26 10.46 21.72
CA GLU A 231 1.97 9.96 22.16
C GLU A 231 0.98 11.13 22.21
N PHE A 232 -0.23 10.90 21.73
CA PHE A 232 -1.30 11.90 21.66
C PHE A 232 -2.67 11.23 21.73
N ASN A 233 -3.76 11.98 21.59
CA ASN A 233 -5.11 11.43 21.55
C ASN A 233 -5.99 12.22 20.58
N HIS A 234 -6.11 11.72 19.34
CA HIS A 234 -7.01 12.25 18.32
C HIS A 234 -8.10 11.22 18.05
N PRO A 235 -9.20 11.19 18.83
CA PRO A 235 -10.17 10.09 18.79
C PRO A 235 -10.86 9.92 17.42
N ASP A 236 -10.91 10.99 16.65
CA ASP A 236 -11.42 11.10 15.29
C ASP A 236 -10.45 10.59 14.23
N MET A 237 -9.15 10.44 14.51
CA MET A 237 -8.27 9.58 13.71
C MET A 237 -8.70 8.13 13.90
N HIS A 238 -9.76 7.68 13.23
CA HIS A 238 -10.31 6.32 13.32
C HIS A 238 -10.80 5.86 11.94
N TRP A 239 -10.66 4.58 11.60
CA TRP A 239 -11.14 3.90 10.36
C TRP A 239 -10.59 4.40 9.01
N ALA A 240 -10.16 3.46 8.16
CA ALA A 240 -10.00 3.72 6.72
C ALA A 240 -9.10 4.91 6.32
N ARG A 241 -7.82 4.90 6.68
CA ARG A 241 -6.92 6.07 6.52
C ARG A 241 -5.73 5.83 5.60
N SER A 242 -5.36 6.86 4.85
CA SER A 242 -4.10 6.87 4.10
C SER A 242 -3.15 7.92 4.64
N LEU A 243 -1.86 7.60 4.70
CA LEU A 243 -0.80 8.56 5.01
C LEU A 243 -0.02 8.83 3.72
N VAL A 244 0.08 10.09 3.34
CA VAL A 244 0.74 10.48 2.08
C VAL A 244 1.80 11.53 2.38
N TYR A 245 3.03 11.29 1.91
CA TYR A 245 4.08 12.31 1.96
C TYR A 245 3.89 13.32 0.82
N PHE A 246 3.95 14.61 1.14
CA PHE A 246 3.85 15.71 0.19
C PHE A 246 5.18 16.48 0.14
N PRO A 247 6.06 16.14 -0.82
CA PRO A 247 7.38 16.74 -0.95
C PRO A 247 7.40 18.27 -0.98
N PRO A 248 6.47 18.98 -1.66
CA PRO A 248 6.60 20.42 -1.80
C PRO A 248 6.52 21.22 -0.50
N LEU A 249 5.94 20.66 0.57
CA LEU A 249 5.90 21.29 1.89
C LEU A 249 6.72 20.52 2.94
N ASP A 250 7.35 19.41 2.56
CA ASP A 250 8.03 18.47 3.46
C ASP A 250 7.14 18.04 4.64
N ARG A 251 5.92 17.60 4.32
CA ARG A 251 4.88 17.24 5.30
C ARG A 251 4.19 15.94 4.92
N PHE A 252 3.61 15.28 5.90
CA PHE A 252 2.71 14.15 5.65
C PHE A 252 1.28 14.59 5.88
N TYR A 253 0.37 14.03 5.10
CA TYR A 253 -1.06 14.26 5.19
C TYR A 253 -1.76 12.94 5.43
N TYR A 254 -2.50 12.93 6.53
CA TYR A 254 -3.23 11.79 7.00
C TYR A 254 -4.70 12.00 6.65
N MET A 255 -5.14 11.28 5.63
CA MET A 255 -6.43 11.44 4.99
C MET A 255 -7.47 10.60 5.75
N LEU A 256 -8.34 11.30 6.48
CA LEU A 256 -9.45 10.68 7.21
C LEU A 256 -10.65 10.59 6.28
N GLN A 257 -11.12 9.37 6.08
CA GLN A 257 -12.37 9.16 5.36
C GLN A 257 -13.56 9.49 6.27
N GLY A 258 -14.56 10.17 5.74
CA GLY A 258 -15.86 10.23 6.41
C GLY A 258 -16.74 9.03 6.10
N GLY A 259 -17.86 8.97 6.80
CA GLY A 259 -18.82 7.89 6.65
C GLY A 259 -19.54 7.63 7.97
N ARG A 260 -19.77 6.36 8.29
CA ARG A 260 -20.42 5.98 9.55
C ARG A 260 -19.57 4.96 10.32
N ALA A 261 -19.16 5.32 11.53
CA ALA A 261 -18.54 4.39 12.48
C ALA A 261 -19.53 4.11 13.61
N LYS A 262 -19.93 2.84 13.78
CA LYS A 262 -20.91 2.42 14.81
C LYS A 262 -22.23 3.20 14.79
N GLY A 263 -22.65 3.67 13.62
CA GLY A 263 -23.88 4.44 13.43
C GLY A 263 -23.71 5.96 13.60
N GLU A 264 -22.55 6.42 14.07
CA GLU A 264 -22.21 7.84 14.17
C GLU A 264 -21.53 8.30 12.88
N GLN A 265 -21.87 9.51 12.43
CA GLN A 265 -21.22 10.11 11.27
C GLN A 265 -19.79 10.51 11.63
N VAL A 266 -18.83 9.93 10.92
CA VAL A 266 -17.43 10.36 10.93
C VAL A 266 -17.31 11.43 9.86
N LEU A 267 -16.86 12.62 10.25
CA LEU A 267 -16.56 13.67 9.29
C LEU A 267 -15.27 13.33 8.57
N GLU A 268 -15.23 13.57 7.27
CA GLU A 268 -13.97 13.57 6.54
C GLU A 268 -13.04 14.62 7.15
N GLY A 269 -11.73 14.39 7.04
CA GLY A 269 -10.76 15.33 7.59
C GLY A 269 -9.38 15.09 7.04
N VAL A 270 -8.52 16.08 7.20
CA VAL A 270 -7.11 15.97 6.85
C VAL A 270 -6.29 16.36 8.06
N TYR A 271 -5.30 15.55 8.37
CA TYR A 271 -4.33 15.84 9.42
C TYR A 271 -2.98 16.07 8.78
N GLU A 272 -2.39 17.23 9.04
CA GLU A 272 -1.03 17.55 8.65
C GLU A 272 -0.05 17.11 9.74
N ILE A 273 1.02 16.44 9.35
CA ILE A 273 2.08 15.99 10.23
C ILE A 273 3.39 16.62 9.74
N THR A 274 4.00 17.43 10.59
CA THR A 274 5.32 18.03 10.34
C THR A 274 6.35 17.32 11.19
N LEU A 275 7.36 16.73 10.55
CA LEU A 275 8.42 16.02 11.25
C LEU A 275 9.56 16.98 11.63
N ASP A 276 10.03 16.88 12.87
CA ASP A 276 11.37 17.36 13.22
C ASP A 276 12.32 16.16 13.13
N ARG A 277 12.99 16.00 11.99
CA ARG A 277 13.86 14.84 11.75
C ARG A 277 15.14 14.84 12.60
N SER A 278 15.48 15.98 13.20
CA SER A 278 16.61 16.10 14.13
C SER A 278 16.22 15.67 15.54
N ASP A 279 14.95 15.87 15.92
CA ASP A 279 14.37 15.47 17.19
C ASP A 279 12.89 15.13 17.00
N TRP A 280 12.61 13.85 16.74
CA TRP A 280 11.27 13.40 16.34
C TRP A 280 10.22 13.64 17.42
N SER A 281 10.63 13.81 18.68
CA SER A 281 9.76 14.16 19.80
C SER A 281 9.21 15.60 19.73
N LYS A 282 9.74 16.43 18.83
CA LYS A 282 9.25 17.79 18.53
C LYS A 282 8.38 17.87 17.27
N SER A 283 8.11 16.73 16.62
CA SER A 283 7.19 16.65 15.50
C SER A 283 5.79 17.13 15.93
N ARG A 284 4.97 17.59 14.99
CA ARG A 284 3.64 18.15 15.28
C ARG A 284 2.59 17.52 14.41
N ILE A 285 1.38 17.41 14.94
CA ILE A 285 0.18 16.97 14.24
C ILE A 285 -0.87 18.05 14.39
N ARG A 286 -1.46 18.47 13.27
CA ARG A 286 -2.48 19.52 13.20
C ARG A 286 -3.64 19.02 12.36
N ARG A 287 -4.86 19.13 12.88
CA ARG A 287 -6.07 18.93 12.08
C ARG A 287 -6.26 20.15 11.17
N LEU A 288 -6.59 19.89 9.90
CA LEU A 288 -7.03 20.88 8.95
C LEU A 288 -8.57 20.84 8.89
N ASP A 289 -9.17 22.00 8.59
CA ASP A 289 -10.62 22.13 8.45
C ASP A 289 -10.99 22.70 7.06
N PRO A 290 -10.61 22.03 5.96
CA PRO A 290 -11.03 22.43 4.63
C PRO A 290 -12.52 22.12 4.42
N ASP A 291 -13.17 22.82 3.48
CA ASP A 291 -14.55 22.52 3.08
C ASP A 291 -14.65 21.07 2.59
N SER A 292 -15.53 20.27 3.19
CA SER A 292 -15.63 18.84 2.85
C SER A 292 -16.02 18.62 1.38
N PRO A 293 -15.36 17.69 0.67
CA PRO A 293 -15.72 17.33 -0.71
C PRO A 293 -16.95 16.41 -0.79
N GLY A 294 -17.61 16.10 0.33
CA GLY A 294 -18.70 15.15 0.42
C GLY A 294 -18.26 13.84 1.06
N GLU A 295 -18.69 12.70 0.52
CA GLU A 295 -18.13 11.41 0.92
C GLU A 295 -17.19 10.90 -0.17
N THR A 296 -15.95 10.53 0.17
CA THR A 296 -14.96 9.98 -0.76
C THR A 296 -14.82 8.46 -0.61
N GLY A 297 -14.10 7.87 -1.56
CA GLY A 297 -13.57 6.52 -1.47
C GLY A 297 -12.37 6.44 -0.52
N HIS A 298 -11.79 5.25 -0.51
CA HIS A 298 -10.60 4.91 0.25
C HIS A 298 -9.36 5.05 -0.66
N ALA A 299 -8.18 5.21 -0.06
CA ALA A 299 -6.89 5.35 -0.74
C ALA A 299 -6.58 6.73 -1.36
N TRP A 300 -5.34 7.16 -1.15
CA TRP A 300 -4.80 8.44 -1.60
C TRP A 300 -3.33 8.26 -1.96
N ALA A 301 -2.87 8.99 -2.97
CA ALA A 301 -1.47 8.98 -3.39
C ALA A 301 -1.02 10.39 -3.80
N TYR A 302 0.27 10.67 -3.64
CA TYR A 302 0.87 11.90 -4.14
C TYR A 302 1.06 11.84 -5.66
N ASP A 303 0.65 12.90 -6.33
CA ASP A 303 0.84 13.13 -7.76
C ASP A 303 1.88 14.23 -7.96
N PRO A 304 3.13 13.87 -8.29
CA PRO A 304 4.20 14.82 -8.60
C PRO A 304 4.01 15.60 -9.90
N VAL A 305 3.09 15.22 -10.78
CA VAL A 305 2.84 15.96 -12.03
C VAL A 305 2.04 17.22 -11.75
N HIS A 306 1.05 17.13 -10.84
CA HIS A 306 0.18 18.25 -10.48
C HIS A 306 0.47 18.83 -9.09
N GLU A 307 1.37 18.19 -8.34
CA GLU A 307 1.69 18.52 -6.94
C GLU A 307 0.43 18.51 -6.05
N LEU A 308 -0.35 17.44 -6.14
CA LEU A 308 -1.60 17.23 -5.40
C LEU A 308 -1.61 15.86 -4.70
N ILE A 309 -2.54 15.67 -3.77
CA ILE A 309 -2.85 14.35 -3.20
C ILE A 309 -4.17 13.89 -3.80
N GLY A 310 -4.13 12.94 -4.72
CA GLY A 310 -5.32 12.44 -5.41
C GLY A 310 -5.74 11.05 -4.97
N GLY A 311 -7.03 10.76 -5.13
CA GLY A 311 -7.60 9.45 -4.83
C GLY A 311 -9.07 9.57 -4.50
N GLY A 312 -9.48 8.88 -3.42
CA GLY A 312 -10.84 8.95 -2.92
C GLY A 312 -11.90 8.53 -3.95
N VAL A 313 -11.55 7.69 -4.92
CA VAL A 313 -12.41 7.43 -6.08
C VAL A 313 -13.74 6.81 -5.66
N ARG A 314 -14.84 7.49 -5.96
CA ARG A 314 -16.19 7.06 -5.57
C ARG A 314 -17.23 7.41 -6.61
N GLY A 315 -18.05 6.43 -6.98
CA GLY A 315 -19.17 6.64 -7.89
C GLY A 315 -18.79 7.26 -9.24
N GLY A 316 -17.60 6.96 -9.77
CA GLY A 316 -17.09 7.52 -11.03
C GLY A 316 -16.52 8.94 -10.91
N ARG A 317 -16.31 9.45 -9.69
CA ARG A 317 -15.66 10.74 -9.43
C ARG A 317 -14.29 10.52 -8.79
N PHE A 318 -13.32 11.31 -9.24
CA PHE A 318 -11.99 11.40 -8.65
C PHE A 318 -11.89 12.66 -7.80
N PHE A 319 -11.17 12.59 -6.68
CA PHE A 319 -10.97 13.71 -5.76
C PHE A 319 -9.49 14.00 -5.61
N ALA A 320 -9.15 15.27 -5.40
CA ALA A 320 -7.79 15.70 -5.12
C ALA A 320 -7.79 16.77 -4.02
N PHE A 321 -6.83 16.70 -3.12
CA PHE A 321 -6.54 17.70 -2.12
C PHE A 321 -5.28 18.47 -2.52
N ASP A 322 -5.31 19.80 -2.44
CA ASP A 322 -4.14 20.67 -2.55
C ASP A 322 -3.71 21.11 -1.15
N PRO A 323 -2.60 20.56 -0.62
CA PRO A 323 -2.09 20.95 0.68
C PRO A 323 -1.65 22.42 0.80
N ARG A 324 -1.27 23.08 -0.29
CA ARG A 324 -0.83 24.49 -0.26
C ARG A 324 -2.01 25.44 -0.09
N ARG A 325 -3.15 25.09 -0.69
CA ARG A 325 -4.39 25.87 -0.62
C ARG A 325 -5.35 25.39 0.46
N GLU A 326 -5.06 24.25 1.08
CA GLU A 326 -5.99 23.52 1.96
C GLU A 326 -7.37 23.38 1.30
N ALA A 327 -7.38 22.99 0.01
CA ALA A 327 -8.57 23.02 -0.84
C ALA A 327 -8.81 21.67 -1.53
N TRP A 328 -10.09 21.36 -1.75
CA TRP A 328 -10.52 20.16 -2.46
C TRP A 328 -10.93 20.43 -3.90
N TYR A 329 -10.61 19.48 -4.76
CA TYR A 329 -11.01 19.43 -6.16
C TYR A 329 -11.65 18.09 -6.47
N SER A 330 -12.50 18.06 -7.48
CA SER A 330 -13.04 16.80 -8.00
C SER A 330 -13.29 16.88 -9.50
N ALA A 331 -13.30 15.72 -10.14
CA ALA A 331 -13.59 15.58 -11.56
C ALA A 331 -14.39 14.31 -11.82
N GLU A 332 -15.33 14.38 -12.75
CA GLU A 332 -15.96 13.17 -13.28
C GLU A 332 -14.97 12.42 -14.17
N ILE A 333 -14.88 11.12 -13.97
CA ILE A 333 -13.98 10.24 -14.71
C ILE A 333 -14.63 9.86 -16.04
N GLN A 334 -13.95 10.19 -17.15
CA GLN A 334 -14.41 9.84 -18.49
C GLN A 334 -13.82 8.49 -18.92
N THR A 335 -14.63 7.60 -19.50
CA THR A 335 -14.16 6.31 -20.04
C THR A 335 -14.99 5.83 -21.21
N ASP A 336 -14.34 5.19 -22.19
CA ASP A 336 -14.98 4.59 -23.36
C ASP A 336 -15.26 3.08 -23.20
N SER A 337 -14.96 2.51 -22.02
CA SER A 337 -14.97 1.05 -21.78
C SER A 337 -16.36 0.39 -21.77
N GLY A 338 -17.45 1.18 -21.78
CA GLY A 338 -18.81 0.68 -21.56
C GLY A 338 -19.06 0.13 -20.15
N HIS A 339 -18.06 0.16 -19.27
CA HIS A 339 -18.14 -0.30 -17.89
C HIS A 339 -18.10 0.89 -16.93
N PRO A 340 -18.91 0.89 -15.86
CA PRO A 340 -18.85 1.96 -14.87
C PRO A 340 -17.54 1.87 -14.09
N VAL A 341 -16.85 3.00 -13.97
CA VAL A 341 -15.64 3.13 -13.15
C VAL A 341 -15.93 2.79 -11.68
N GLY A 342 -17.03 3.35 -11.16
CA GLY A 342 -17.53 3.07 -9.82
C GLY A 342 -16.61 3.59 -8.71
N THR A 343 -16.38 2.78 -7.68
CA THR A 343 -15.64 3.15 -6.46
C THR A 343 -14.37 2.33 -6.33
N ALA A 344 -13.28 2.93 -5.85
CA ALA A 344 -12.06 2.19 -5.52
C ALA A 344 -12.30 1.20 -4.38
N SER A 345 -11.66 0.03 -4.47
CA SER A 345 -11.73 -1.02 -3.47
C SER A 345 -10.75 -0.71 -2.35
N ASP A 346 -11.26 -0.23 -1.21
CA ASP A 346 -10.47 0.06 -0.02
C ASP A 346 -9.15 0.79 -0.36
N TYR A 347 -8.01 0.33 0.11
CA TYR A 347 -6.74 1.04 -0.01
C TYR A 347 -6.00 0.75 -1.32
N ALA A 348 -6.67 0.13 -2.31
CA ALA A 348 -6.04 -0.36 -3.52
C ALA A 348 -5.93 0.74 -4.59
N LEU A 349 -5.13 1.77 -4.31
CA LEU A 349 -4.78 2.85 -5.25
C LEU A 349 -3.30 3.24 -5.08
N ALA A 350 -2.61 3.52 -6.18
CA ALA A 350 -1.27 4.07 -6.18
C ALA A 350 -1.09 5.03 -7.37
N PHE A 351 -0.05 5.86 -7.33
CA PHE A 351 0.32 6.73 -8.45
C PHE A 351 1.60 6.23 -9.13
N ASP A 352 1.58 6.19 -10.46
CA ASP A 352 2.77 5.93 -11.28
C ASP A 352 3.31 7.25 -11.86
N PRO A 353 4.44 7.77 -11.35
CA PRO A 353 5.04 9.01 -11.82
C PRO A 353 5.67 8.91 -13.20
N VAL A 354 6.01 7.72 -13.67
CA VAL A 354 6.58 7.53 -15.03
C VAL A 354 5.50 7.77 -16.08
N ASN A 355 4.28 7.31 -15.79
CA ASN A 355 3.15 7.49 -16.70
C ASN A 355 2.28 8.71 -16.39
N GLY A 356 2.38 9.27 -15.18
CA GLY A 356 1.54 10.37 -14.72
C GLY A 356 0.09 9.96 -14.55
N VAL A 357 -0.14 8.76 -14.00
CA VAL A 357 -1.49 8.19 -13.84
C VAL A 357 -1.69 7.57 -12.46
N TYR A 358 -2.93 7.66 -11.97
CA TYR A 358 -3.40 6.88 -10.84
C TYR A 358 -3.85 5.52 -11.31
N LEU A 359 -3.50 4.48 -10.57
CA LEU A 359 -3.95 3.12 -10.82
C LEU A 359 -4.70 2.60 -9.60
N TRP A 360 -5.85 1.96 -9.81
CA TRP A 360 -6.63 1.38 -8.71
C TRP A 360 -7.42 0.17 -9.15
N ARG A 361 -7.92 -0.58 -8.17
CA ARG A 361 -8.92 -1.62 -8.37
C ARG A 361 -10.28 -1.13 -7.91
N SER A 362 -11.32 -1.33 -8.72
CA SER A 362 -12.69 -1.01 -8.33
C SER A 362 -13.28 -2.08 -7.39
N ASP A 363 -14.27 -1.69 -6.60
CA ASP A 363 -14.92 -2.58 -5.62
C ASP A 363 -15.73 -3.72 -6.29
N ARG A 364 -16.30 -4.61 -5.46
CA ARG A 364 -17.15 -5.71 -5.93
C ARG A 364 -18.37 -5.23 -6.73
N ARG A 365 -19.00 -4.13 -6.33
CA ARG A 365 -20.21 -3.61 -6.98
C ARG A 365 -19.90 -2.97 -8.34
N SER A 366 -18.66 -2.51 -8.50
CA SER A 366 -18.11 -1.84 -9.67
C SER A 366 -17.33 -2.80 -10.58
N GLY A 367 -17.47 -4.11 -10.37
CA GLY A 367 -16.96 -5.13 -11.28
C GLY A 367 -15.51 -5.58 -11.05
N ARG A 368 -14.83 -5.14 -9.98
CA ARG A 368 -13.43 -5.56 -9.65
C ARG A 368 -12.45 -5.31 -10.80
N ARG A 369 -12.58 -4.17 -11.47
CA ARG A 369 -11.75 -3.82 -12.62
C ARG A 369 -10.50 -3.07 -12.20
N THR A 370 -9.46 -3.17 -12.99
CA THR A 370 -8.25 -2.37 -12.81
C THR A 370 -8.36 -1.16 -13.73
N TRP A 371 -8.14 0.03 -13.19
CA TRP A 371 -8.24 1.28 -13.91
C TRP A 371 -6.91 2.02 -13.86
N ALA A 372 -6.59 2.72 -14.94
CA ALA A 372 -5.57 3.76 -14.95
C ALA A 372 -6.21 5.08 -15.35
N TYR A 373 -5.91 6.17 -14.64
CA TYR A 373 -6.55 7.47 -14.81
C TYR A 373 -5.55 8.61 -14.79
N ARG A 374 -5.71 9.55 -15.73
CA ARG A 374 -4.93 10.78 -15.75
C ARG A 374 -5.78 11.91 -15.18
N TRP A 375 -5.32 12.50 -14.08
CA TRP A 375 -5.89 13.74 -13.57
C TRP A 375 -5.63 14.88 -14.56
N GLY A 376 -6.62 15.76 -14.73
CA GLY A 376 -6.56 16.84 -15.70
C GLY A 376 -7.02 18.22 -15.20
N ASN A 377 -7.56 18.29 -13.98
CA ASN A 377 -8.10 19.52 -13.42
C ASN A 377 -7.09 20.17 -12.47
N THR A 378 -6.11 20.87 -13.01
CA THR A 378 -5.32 21.80 -12.19
C THR A 378 -6.07 23.13 -12.08
N PRO A 379 -6.16 23.75 -10.90
CA PRO A 379 -6.56 25.14 -10.80
C PRO A 379 -5.61 25.96 -11.68
N GLN A 380 -6.15 26.75 -12.61
CA GLN A 380 -5.35 27.79 -13.25
C GLN A 380 -4.96 28.78 -12.15
N GLU A 381 -3.67 29.10 -12.06
CA GLU A 381 -3.14 30.11 -11.12
C GLU A 381 -3.76 31.50 -11.34
#